data_AF-A0A2M7FCV5-F1
#
_entry.id   AF-A0A2M7FCV5-F1
#
_cell.length_a   1.000
_cell.length_b   1.000
_cell.length_c   1.000
_cell.angle_alpha   90.00
_cell.angle_beta   90.00
_cell.angle_gamma   90.00
#
_symmetry.space_group_name_H-M   'P 1'
#
loop_
_entity.id
_entity.type
_entity.pdbx_description
1 polymer ?
#
loop_
_entity_poly.entity_id
_entity_poly.type
_entity_poly.pdbx_seq_one_letter_code
_entity_poly.pdbx_strand_id
1 'polypeptide(L)'
;STQTPAPTTIALQTQTPPASTGNTDSTITLINPLKGVDCSNGNGNCLVAFLTNILKFVIQIGTIVVVLMVVFVGYKFVAARGNDAKLIEARQMLLWTVVGALILLGAQAIALTIQATVQAISVS
;
A
#
# COMPACT_ATOMS: atom_id res chain seq x y z
N SER A 1 7.21 62.08 -45.27
CA SER A 1 6.42 61.73 -46.46
C SER A 1 6.66 60.25 -46.75
N THR A 2 5.70 59.40 -46.35
CA THR A 2 4.75 58.65 -47.23
C THR A 2 5.26 57.21 -47.45
N GLN A 3 4.75 56.15 -46.81
CA GLN A 3 3.41 55.52 -46.79
C GLN A 3 3.10 54.62 -48.01
N THR A 4 3.37 53.29 -47.85
CA THR A 4 2.52 52.06 -48.13
C THR A 4 2.15 51.73 -49.61
N PRO A 5 1.90 50.45 -50.08
CA PRO A 5 1.43 49.25 -49.37
C PRO A 5 2.09 47.86 -49.65
N ALA A 6 1.61 46.86 -48.88
CA ALA A 6 2.03 45.46 -48.75
C ALA A 6 1.53 44.50 -49.86
N PRO A 7 2.03 43.25 -49.90
CA PRO A 7 1.21 42.08 -50.15
C PRO A 7 0.85 41.37 -48.83
N THR A 8 -0.45 41.19 -48.61
CA THR A 8 -1.07 40.50 -47.49
C THR A 8 -0.79 39.00 -47.52
N THR A 9 -0.02 38.48 -46.56
CA THR A 9 -0.07 37.05 -46.22
C THR A 9 -0.93 36.89 -44.98
N ILE A 10 -2.14 36.35 -45.17
CA ILE A 10 -3.02 35.91 -44.09
C ILE A 10 -2.35 34.70 -43.44
N ALA A 11 -1.75 34.90 -42.27
CA ALA A 11 -1.49 33.80 -41.35
C ALA A 11 -2.84 33.41 -40.74
N LEU A 12 -3.36 32.24 -41.13
CA LEU A 12 -4.56 31.64 -40.56
C LEU A 12 -4.36 31.44 -39.06
N GLN A 13 -5.05 32.21 -38.23
CA GLN A 13 -5.22 31.91 -36.81
C GLN A 13 -6.12 30.68 -36.68
N THR A 14 -5.55 29.48 -36.62
CA THR A 14 -6.24 28.34 -36.00
C THR A 14 -6.09 28.45 -34.50
N GLN A 15 -7.15 28.90 -33.83
CA GLN A 15 -7.40 28.56 -32.43
C GLN A 15 -7.40 27.03 -32.33
N THR A 16 -6.45 26.45 -31.60
CA THR A 16 -6.63 25.10 -31.06
C THR A 16 -7.30 25.22 -29.69
N PRO A 17 -8.43 24.56 -29.43
CA PRO A 17 -8.97 24.42 -28.08
C PRO A 17 -7.90 23.79 -27.16
N PRO A 18 -7.99 23.91 -25.82
CA PRO A 18 -7.12 23.15 -24.93
C PRO A 18 -7.33 21.67 -25.29
N ALA A 19 -6.37 21.10 -26.01
CA ALA A 19 -6.33 19.69 -26.26
C ALA A 19 -6.13 19.05 -24.88
N SER A 20 -7.23 18.53 -24.34
CA SER A 20 -7.22 17.44 -23.38
C SER A 20 -6.29 16.38 -23.96
N THR A 21 -5.03 16.34 -23.50
CA THR A 21 -4.14 15.20 -23.72
C THR A 21 -4.66 14.08 -22.84
N GLY A 22 -5.78 13.50 -23.28
CA GLY A 22 -6.08 12.12 -23.05
C GLY A 22 -5.01 11.32 -23.76
N ASN A 23 -3.91 11.07 -23.06
CA ASN A 23 -3.20 9.83 -23.25
C ASN A 23 -4.15 8.74 -22.74
N THR A 24 -5.08 8.33 -23.58
CA THR A 24 -5.63 6.99 -23.56
C THR A 24 -4.54 6.04 -24.08
N ASP A 25 -3.36 6.12 -23.47
CA ASP A 25 -2.54 4.96 -23.38
C ASP A 25 -3.27 4.12 -22.33
N SER A 26 -4.07 3.17 -22.82
CA SER A 26 -4.29 1.97 -22.04
C SER A 26 -2.95 1.25 -21.95
N THR A 27 -1.96 1.89 -21.32
CA THR A 27 -1.04 1.19 -20.47
C THR A 27 -2.01 0.50 -19.53
N ILE A 28 -2.25 -0.78 -19.78
CA ILE A 28 -2.61 -1.73 -18.74
C ILE A 28 -1.53 -1.47 -17.70
N THR A 29 -1.77 -0.50 -16.82
CA THR A 29 -0.95 -0.27 -15.67
C THR A 29 -1.23 -1.53 -14.92
N LEU A 30 -0.31 -2.49 -15.06
CA LEU A 30 -0.27 -3.65 -14.21
C LEU A 30 -0.45 -3.08 -12.82
N ILE A 31 -1.62 -3.32 -12.22
CA ILE A 31 -1.87 -2.95 -10.83
C ILE A 31 -1.06 -3.97 -10.05
N ASN A 32 0.24 -3.75 -10.08
CA ASN A 32 1.20 -4.53 -9.37
C ASN A 32 0.87 -4.26 -7.90
N PRO A 33 0.50 -5.27 -7.11
CA PRO A 33 0.24 -5.08 -5.69
C PRO A 33 1.49 -4.58 -4.93
N LEU A 34 2.64 -4.47 -5.61
CA LEU A 34 3.84 -3.78 -5.16
C LEU A 34 4.10 -2.43 -5.88
N LYS A 35 3.09 -1.62 -6.22
CA LYS A 35 3.35 -0.23 -6.71
C LYS A 35 4.18 0.51 -5.66
N GLY A 36 5.42 0.90 -5.99
CA GLY A 36 6.33 1.65 -5.10
C GLY A 36 7.68 1.01 -4.79
N VAL A 37 8.05 -0.11 -5.43
CA VAL A 37 9.44 -0.61 -5.42
C VAL A 37 10.17 -0.16 -6.68
N ASP A 38 10.37 1.15 -6.78
CA ASP A 38 11.11 1.74 -7.89
C ASP A 38 12.55 1.99 -7.38
N CYS A 39 13.39 0.97 -7.48
CA CYS A 39 14.81 1.08 -7.11
C CYS A 39 15.63 1.84 -8.18
N SER A 40 14.94 2.58 -9.05
CA SER A 40 15.50 3.28 -10.21
C SER A 40 16.24 4.57 -9.85
N ASN A 41 16.38 4.90 -8.56
CA ASN A 41 17.16 6.02 -8.09
C ASN A 41 18.13 5.49 -7.02
N GLY A 42 19.44 5.62 -7.25
CA GLY A 42 20.54 4.96 -6.55
C GLY A 42 20.74 5.29 -5.06
N ASN A 43 19.67 5.60 -4.34
CA ASN A 43 19.64 5.71 -2.88
C ASN A 43 19.44 4.30 -2.32
N GLY A 44 20.33 3.82 -1.44
CA GLY A 44 20.38 2.44 -0.92
C GLY A 44 19.16 1.94 -0.12
N ASN A 45 18.02 2.63 -0.22
CA ASN A 45 16.78 2.37 0.53
C ASN A 45 15.82 1.43 -0.22
N CYS A 46 16.22 0.85 -1.36
CA CYS A 46 15.43 -0.13 -2.12
C CYS A 46 14.94 -1.30 -1.25
N LEU A 47 15.81 -1.82 -0.38
CA LEU A 47 15.47 -2.92 0.53
C LEU A 47 14.38 -2.51 1.54
N VAL A 48 14.45 -1.27 2.05
CA VAL A 48 13.48 -0.74 3.01
C VAL A 48 12.13 -0.50 2.34
N ALA A 49 12.11 0.01 1.10
CA ALA A 49 10.89 0.17 0.32
C ALA A 49 10.23 -1.19 0.02
N PHE A 50 11.02 -2.20 -0.37
CA PHE A 50 10.54 -3.56 -0.57
C PHE A 50 9.95 -4.16 0.71
N LEU A 51 10.66 -4.05 1.83
CA LEU A 51 10.20 -4.57 3.11
C LEU A 51 8.93 -3.86 3.59
N THR A 52 8.82 -2.55 3.35
CA THR A 52 7.63 -1.76 3.71
C THR A 52 6.41 -2.16 2.88
N ASN A 53 6.59 -2.38 1.57
CA ASN A 53 5.51 -2.81 0.69
C ASN A 53 5.02 -4.21 1.04
N ILE A 54 5.93 -5.17 1.26
CA ILE A 54 5.50 -6.53 1.65
C ILE A 54 4.84 -6.53 3.03
N LEU A 55 5.34 -5.73 3.98
CA LEU A 55 4.72 -5.59 5.29
C LEU A 55 3.31 -4.99 5.18
N LYS A 56 3.13 -3.93 4.39
CA LYS A 56 1.80 -3.34 4.14
C LYS A 56 0.83 -4.37 3.54
N PHE A 57 1.29 -5.16 2.58
CA PHE A 57 0.51 -6.23 1.99
C PHE A 57 0.12 -7.32 3.01
N VAL A 58 1.10 -7.81 3.77
CA VAL A 58 0.88 -8.83 4.82
C VAL A 58 -0.07 -8.32 5.89
N ILE A 59 0.05 -7.06 6.32
CA ILE A 59 -0.82 -6.48 7.33
C ILE A 59 -2.23 -6.30 6.80
N GLN A 60 -2.39 -5.90 5.54
CA GLN A 60 -3.71 -5.73 4.95
C GLN A 60 -4.48 -7.05 4.87
N ILE A 61 -3.84 -8.13 4.41
CA ILE A 61 -4.43 -9.47 4.40
C ILE A 61 -4.59 -9.99 5.83
N GLY A 62 -3.55 -9.85 6.66
CA GLY A 62 -3.52 -10.34 8.03
C GLY A 62 -4.63 -9.73 8.89
N THR A 63 -4.91 -8.43 8.74
CA THR A 63 -5.97 -7.75 9.48
C THR A 63 -7.34 -8.34 9.15
N ILE A 64 -7.62 -8.59 7.87
CA ILE A 64 -8.87 -9.22 7.42
C ILE A 64 -9.00 -10.63 8.01
N VAL A 65 -7.92 -11.43 7.95
CA VAL A 65 -7.90 -12.80 8.47
C VAL A 65 -8.08 -12.83 10.00
N VAL A 66 -7.41 -11.92 10.73
CA VAL A 66 -7.52 -11.81 12.18
C VAL A 66 -8.96 -11.49 12.60
N VAL A 67 -9.62 -10.54 11.92
CA VAL A 67 -11.02 -10.20 12.22
C VAL A 67 -11.93 -11.42 12.02
N LEU A 68 -11.78 -12.16 10.92
CA LEU A 68 -12.57 -13.37 10.66
C LEU A 68 -12.33 -14.45 11.73
N MET A 69 -11.06 -14.67 12.12
CA MET A 69 -10.71 -15.61 13.18
C MET A 69 -11.31 -15.22 14.53
N VAL A 70 -11.24 -13.94 14.91
CA VAL A 70 -11.83 -13.44 16.17
C VAL A 70 -13.33 -13.69 16.20
N VAL A 71 -14.05 -13.41 15.12
CA VAL A 71 -15.51 -13.67 15.04
C VAL A 71 -15.81 -15.17 15.15
N PHE A 72 -15.05 -16.02 14.45
CA PHE A 72 -15.22 -17.47 14.50
C PHE A 72 -14.97 -18.05 15.90
N VAL A 73 -13.88 -17.63 16.55
CA VAL A 73 -13.55 -18.04 17.93
C VAL A 73 -14.59 -17.53 18.91
N GLY A 74 -15.07 -16.29 18.75
CA GLY A 74 -16.13 -15.71 19.57
C GLY A 74 -17.41 -16.54 19.51
N TYR A 75 -17.86 -16.91 18.31
CA TYR A 75 -19.01 -17.79 18.14
C TYR A 75 -18.81 -19.16 18.81
N LYS A 76 -17.64 -19.79 18.63
CA LYS A 76 -17.36 -21.08 19.24
C LYS A 76 -17.31 -21.00 20.77
N PHE A 77 -16.82 -19.89 21.34
CA PHE A 77 -16.83 -19.67 22.79
C PHE A 77 -18.26 -19.60 23.34
N VAL A 78 -19.19 -19.00 22.59
CA VAL A 78 -20.62 -18.97 22.93
C VAL A 78 -21.26 -20.35 22.78
N ALA A 79 -20.92 -21.10 21.72
CA ALA A 79 -21.46 -22.43 21.47
C ALA A 79 -20.91 -23.51 22.43
N ALA A 80 -19.75 -23.26 23.05
CA ALA A 80 -19.11 -24.21 23.96
C ALA A 80 -19.71 -24.23 25.39
N ARG A 81 -20.62 -23.30 25.71
CA ARG A 81 -21.26 -23.23 27.03
C ARG A 81 -21.90 -24.59 27.38
N GLY A 82 -21.38 -25.25 28.42
CA GLY A 82 -21.86 -26.56 28.90
C GLY A 82 -21.01 -27.77 28.51
N ASN A 83 -19.92 -27.60 27.76
CA ASN A 83 -18.96 -28.68 27.48
C ASN A 83 -17.52 -28.19 27.69
N ASP A 84 -16.88 -28.70 28.77
CA ASP A 84 -15.54 -28.30 29.18
C ASP A 84 -14.48 -28.54 28.09
N ALA A 85 -14.60 -29.62 27.32
CA ALA A 85 -13.66 -29.92 26.25
C ALA A 85 -13.70 -28.84 25.15
N LYS A 86 -14.89 -28.36 24.79
CA LYS A 86 -15.05 -27.30 23.79
C LYS A 86 -14.60 -25.93 24.32
N LEU A 87 -14.72 -25.70 25.64
CA LEU A 87 -14.21 -24.50 26.30
C LEU A 87 -12.68 -24.44 26.24
N ILE A 88 -12.01 -25.55 26.54
CA ILE A 88 -10.54 -25.64 26.49
C ILE A 88 -10.06 -25.37 25.06
N GLU A 89 -10.69 -25.99 24.06
CA GLU A 89 -10.33 -25.78 22.66
C GLU A 89 -10.57 -24.33 22.21
N ALA A 90 -11.68 -23.71 22.61
CA ALA A 90 -11.97 -22.31 22.30
C ALA A 90 -10.94 -21.35 22.91
N ARG A 91 -10.47 -21.62 24.14
CA ARG A 91 -9.38 -20.87 24.79
C ARG A 91 -8.06 -21.03 24.04
N GLN A 92 -7.71 -22.25 23.63
CA GLN A 92 -6.51 -22.52 22.85
C GLN A 92 -6.50 -21.70 21.54
N MET A 93 -7.63 -21.67 20.83
CA MET A 93 -7.75 -20.89 19.60
C MET A 93 -7.75 -19.38 19.83
N LEU A 94 -8.31 -18.91 20.95
CA LEU A 94 -8.22 -17.50 21.33
C LEU A 94 -6.74 -17.11 21.54
N LEU A 95 -5.98 -17.91 22.30
CA LEU A 95 -4.56 -17.65 22.52
C LEU A 95 -3.79 -17.59 21.19
N TRP A 96 -4.06 -18.52 20.27
CA TRP A 96 -3.45 -18.50 18.95
C TRP A 96 -3.83 -17.25 18.13
N THR A 97 -5.08 -16.82 18.23
CA THR A 97 -5.57 -15.60 17.58
C THR A 97 -4.89 -14.35 18.14
N VAL A 98 -4.70 -14.28 19.46
CA VAL A 98 -3.98 -13.18 20.13
C VAL A 98 -2.52 -13.17 19.73
N VAL A 99 -1.87 -14.33 19.65
CA VAL A 99 -0.50 -14.43 19.15
C VAL A 99 -0.40 -13.95 17.70
N GLY A 100 -1.33 -14.33 16.83
CA GLY A 100 -1.39 -13.83 15.45
C GLY A 100 -1.52 -12.30 15.38
N ALA A 101 -2.42 -11.72 16.17
CA ALA A 101 -2.57 -10.26 16.26
C ALA A 101 -1.30 -9.58 16.80
N LEU A 102 -0.66 -10.16 17.80
CA LEU A 102 0.57 -9.65 18.38
C LEU A 102 1.73 -9.70 17.39
N ILE A 103 1.82 -10.73 16.54
CA ILE A 103 2.82 -10.83 15.47
C ILE A 103 2.65 -9.69 14.46
N LEU A 104 1.42 -9.35 14.07
CA LEU A 104 1.15 -8.23 13.17
C LEU A 104 1.64 -6.90 13.76
N LEU A 105 1.35 -6.66 15.03
CA LEU A 105 1.80 -5.47 15.77
C LEU A 105 3.33 -5.46 15.95
N GLY A 106 3.93 -6.60 16.27
CA GLY A 106 5.37 -6.77 16.43
C GLY A 106 6.13 -6.54 15.13
N ALA A 107 5.59 -7.01 14.00
CA ALA A 107 6.19 -6.79 12.69
C ALA A 107 6.24 -5.30 12.32
N GLN A 108 5.19 -4.52 12.65
CA GLN A 108 5.20 -3.07 12.48
C GLN A 108 6.27 -2.40 13.33
N ALA A 109 6.35 -2.78 14.62
CA ALA A 109 7.32 -2.21 15.54
C ALA A 109 8.77 -2.44 15.08
N ILE A 110 9.08 -3.65 14.60
CA ILE A 110 10.40 -4.00 14.08
C ILE A 110 10.72 -3.24 12.78
N ALA A 111 9.76 -3.12 11.87
CA ALA A 111 9.98 -2.39 10.62
C ALA A 111 10.25 -0.89 10.85
N LEU A 112 9.53 -0.28 11.79
CA LEU A 112 9.75 1.12 12.17
C LEU A 112 11.14 1.34 12.79
N THR A 113 11.59 0.41 13.64
CA THR A 113 12.92 0.50 14.26
C THR A 113 14.05 0.36 13.25
N ILE A 114 13.92 -0.53 12.26
CA ILE A 114 14.88 -0.64 11.15
C ILE A 114 14.92 0.66 10.34
N GLN A 115 13.76 1.22 9.98
CA GLN A 115 13.69 2.49 9.24
C GLN A 115 14.36 3.64 10.00
N ALA A 116 14.08 3.78 11.29
CA ALA A 116 14.68 4.80 12.14
C ALA A 116 16.21 4.65 12.22
N THR A 117 16.72 3.41 12.27
CA THR A 117 18.15 3.13 12.35
C THR A 117 18.87 3.49 11.04
N VAL A 118 18.28 3.14 9.89
CA VAL A 118 18.83 3.48 8.57
C VAL A 118 18.86 4.99 8.36
N GLN A 119 17.80 5.69 8.76
CA GLN A 119 17.74 7.16 8.67
C GLN A 119 18.80 7.83 9.56
N ALA A 120 18.97 7.32 10.80
CA ALA A 120 19.95 7.85 11.74
C ALA A 120 21.40 7.73 11.23
N ILE A 121 21.73 6.67 10.49
CA ILE A 121 23.06 6.49 9.90
C ILE A 121 23.22 7.29 8.60
N SER A 122 22.13 7.53 7.85
CA SER A 122 22.18 8.32 6.60
C SER A 122 22.31 9.84 6.80
N VAL A 123 21.99 10.35 7.99
CA VAL A 123 22.02 11.79 8.31
C VAL A 123 23.32 12.24 8.98
N SER A 124 24.27 11.33 9.17
CA SER A 124 25.62 11.54 9.71
C SER A 124 26.67 11.29 8.63
#